data_AF-A0A953DU91-F1
#
_entry.id   AF-A0A953DU91-F1
#
_cell.length_a   1.000
_cell.length_b   1.000
_cell.length_c   1.000
_cell.angle_alpha   90.00
_cell.angle_beta   90.00
_cell.angle_gamma   90.00
#
_symmetry.space_group_name_H-M   'P 1'
#
loop_
_entity.id
_entity.type
_entity.pdbx_description
1 polymer ?
#
loop_
_entity_poly.entity_id
_entity_poly.type
_entity_poly.pdbx_seq_one_letter_code
_entity_poly.pdbx_strand_id
1 'polypeptide(L)' 'TARRPNGAGLRAMSDAEVEAELAARRPVPTSPIRRATGAQAVPDDPSTWGKVARNAPCPCGSGKKYKHCHGRI' A
#
# COMPACT_ATOMS: atom_id res chain seq x y z
N THR A 1 -3.65 -12.14 -47.99
CA THR A 1 -2.29 -11.57 -47.94
C THR A 1 -1.95 -11.23 -46.48
N ALA A 2 -0.97 -11.97 -45.96
CA ALA A 2 -0.31 -11.99 -44.63
C ALA A 2 -1.00 -11.43 -43.36
N ARG A 3 -1.42 -12.35 -42.47
CA ARG A 3 -1.67 -12.11 -41.03
C ARG A 3 -0.32 -12.06 -40.30
N ARG A 4 0.00 -10.96 -39.62
CA ARG A 4 1.25 -10.79 -38.85
C ARG A 4 1.31 -11.82 -37.70
N PRO A 5 2.43 -12.53 -37.47
CA PRO A 5 2.59 -13.31 -36.25
C PRO A 5 2.95 -12.36 -35.10
N ASN A 6 1.99 -12.01 -34.25
CA ASN A 6 2.30 -11.45 -32.93
C ASN A 6 2.63 -12.63 -32.00
N GLY A 7 3.89 -13.03 -32.02
CA GLY A 7 4.41 -14.13 -31.20
C GLY A 7 5.92 -14.25 -31.29
N ALA A 8 6.63 -13.12 -31.38
CA ALA A 8 8.06 -13.11 -31.12
C ALA A 8 8.25 -13.40 -29.63
N GLY A 9 8.89 -14.55 -29.36
CA GLY A 9 8.86 -15.24 -28.08
C GLY A 9 9.17 -14.37 -26.88
N LEU A 10 8.43 -14.61 -25.80
CA LEU A 10 9.02 -14.56 -24.48
C LEU A 10 10.24 -15.50 -24.54
N ARG A 11 11.45 -14.94 -24.68
CA ARG A 11 12.63 -15.66 -24.21
C ARG A 11 12.33 -15.90 -22.74
N ALA A 12 12.10 -17.16 -22.38
CA ALA A 12 12.12 -17.57 -20.98
C ALA A 12 13.51 -17.14 -20.49
N MET A 13 13.56 -16.05 -19.72
CA MET A 13 14.78 -15.71 -19.01
C MET A 13 15.09 -16.93 -18.17
N SER A 14 16.27 -17.49 -18.37
CA SER A 14 16.58 -18.79 -17.78
C SER A 14 16.46 -18.69 -16.26
N ASP A 15 16.03 -19.76 -15.60
CA ASP A 15 15.93 -19.79 -14.14
C ASP A 15 17.25 -19.35 -13.47
N ALA A 16 18.39 -19.63 -14.11
CA ALA A 16 19.71 -19.18 -13.66
C ALA A 16 19.94 -17.66 -13.74
N GLU A 17 19.44 -16.99 -14.79
CA GLU A 17 19.53 -15.52 -14.91
C GLU A 17 18.56 -14.81 -13.95
N VAL A 18 17.39 -15.40 -13.71
CA VAL A 18 16.41 -14.92 -12.73
C VAL A 18 16.96 -15.05 -11.30
N GLU A 19 17.62 -16.15 -10.97
CA GLU A 19 18.29 -16.36 -9.67
C GLU A 19 19.46 -15.38 -9.46
N ALA A 20 20.22 -15.06 -10.51
CA ALA A 20 21.31 -14.09 -10.43
C ALA A 20 20.81 -12.65 -10.16
N GLU A 21 19.70 -12.23 -10.78
CA GLU A 21 19.09 -10.93 -10.49
C GLU A 21 18.50 -10.88 -9.07
N LEU A 22 17.88 -11.96 -8.61
CA LEU A 22 17.34 -12.07 -7.26
C LEU A 22 18.44 -12.01 -6.20
N ALA A 23 19.58 -12.67 -6.43
CA ALA A 23 20.74 -12.65 -5.55
C ALA A 23 21.45 -11.28 -5.51
N ALA A 24 21.46 -10.55 -6.63
CA ALA A 24 22.03 -9.19 -6.70
C ALA A 24 21.13 -8.12 -6.03
N ARG A 25 19.84 -8.39 -5.85
CA ARG A 25 18.91 -7.50 -5.15
C ARG A 25 19.15 -7.61 -3.65
N ARG A 26 19.87 -6.63 -3.09
CA ARG A 26 20.02 -6.47 -1.63
C ARG A 26 18.63 -6.44 -0.96
N PRO A 27 18.35 -7.27 0.05
CA PRO A 27 17.08 -7.22 0.76
C PRO A 27 16.95 -5.88 1.47
N VAL A 28 15.83 -5.19 1.23
CA VAL A 28 15.52 -3.95 1.94
C VAL A 28 15.16 -4.32 3.38
N PRO A 29 15.82 -3.76 4.41
CA PRO A 29 15.46 -4.05 5.78
C PRO A 29 14.03 -3.57 6.03
N THR A 30 13.10 -4.51 6.22
CA THR A 30 11.72 -4.24 6.61
C THR A 30 11.73 -3.75 8.05
N SER A 31 12.00 -2.45 8.23
CA SER A 31 11.90 -1.80 9.52
C SER A 31 10.43 -1.88 9.98
N PRO A 32 10.13 -2.39 11.19
CA PRO A 32 8.77 -2.45 11.67
C PRO A 32 8.23 -1.03 11.77
N ILE A 33 7.20 -0.74 10.98
CA ILE A 33 6.49 0.55 11.06
C ILE A 33 5.87 0.61 12.46
N ARG A 34 6.49 1.40 13.34
CA ARG A 34 5.89 1.78 14.61
C ARG A 34 4.61 2.52 14.29
N ARG A 35 3.45 1.88 14.50
CA ARG A 35 2.17 2.58 14.45
C ARG A 35 2.21 3.58 15.60
N ALA A 36 2.39 4.86 15.26
CA ALA A 36 2.03 5.92 16.18
C ALA A 36 0.57 5.69 16.55
N THR A 37 0.32 5.28 17.79
CA THR A 37 -1.01 5.34 18.39
C THR A 37 -1.44 6.78 18.24
N GLY A 38 -2.43 7.00 17.36
CA GLY A 38 -2.94 8.31 17.04
C GLY A 38 -3.21 9.07 18.32
N ALA A 39 -2.77 10.32 18.34
CA ALA A 39 -3.08 11.28 19.40
C ALA A 39 -4.54 11.13 19.83
N GLN A 40 -4.76 11.18 21.14
CA GLN A 40 -6.03 10.98 21.82
C GLN A 40 -7.04 12.04 21.34
N ALA A 41 -7.65 11.77 20.20
CA ALA A 41 -8.71 12.55 19.60
C ALA A 41 -10.02 12.11 20.26
N VAL A 42 -10.80 13.08 20.76
CA VAL A 42 -12.08 12.80 21.43
C VAL A 42 -13.04 12.14 20.42
N PRO A 43 -13.50 10.89 20.60
CA PRO A 43 -14.22 10.12 19.58
C PRO A 43 -15.51 10.74 19.04
N ASP A 44 -16.08 11.72 19.75
CA ASP A 44 -17.39 12.30 19.48
C ASP A 44 -17.34 13.64 18.73
N ASP A 45 -16.19 14.30 18.61
CA ASP A 45 -16.11 15.64 18.00
C ASP A 45 -15.14 15.70 16.80
N PRO A 46 -15.64 15.67 15.54
CA PRO A 46 -14.80 15.68 14.35
C PRO A 46 -14.04 16.99 14.12
N SER A 47 -14.46 18.09 14.76
CA SER A 47 -13.77 19.39 14.66
C SER A 47 -12.44 19.37 15.44
N THR A 48 -12.37 18.59 16.52
CA THR A 48 -11.17 18.48 17.36
C THR A 48 -10.04 17.65 16.74
N TRP A 49 -10.33 16.85 15.71
CA TRP A 49 -9.37 15.88 15.16
C TRP A 49 -8.32 16.49 14.23
N GLY A 50 -8.46 17.76 13.86
CA GLY A 50 -7.56 18.44 12.93
C GLY A 50 -7.48 17.75 11.57
N LYS A 51 -6.27 17.65 10.99
CA LYS A 51 -6.05 16.99 9.69
C LYS A 51 -5.92 15.47 9.85
N VAL A 52 -7.06 14.78 9.91
CA VAL A 52 -7.10 13.31 9.85
C VAL A 52 -6.88 12.84 8.41
N ALA A 53 -5.88 11.98 8.20
CA ALA A 53 -5.65 11.37 6.90
C ALA A 53 -6.85 10.51 6.48
N ARG A 54 -7.35 10.68 5.26
CA ARG A 54 -8.55 9.98 4.73
C ARG A 54 -8.47 8.44 4.81
N ASN A 55 -7.27 7.87 4.75
CA ASN A 55 -7.06 6.42 4.84
C ASN A 55 -6.74 5.91 6.26
N ALA A 56 -6.50 6.79 7.24
CA ALA A 56 -6.23 6.40 8.63
C ALA A 56 -7.48 5.78 9.29
N PRO A 57 -7.32 4.99 10.36
CA PRO A 57 -8.46 4.56 11.18
C PRO A 57 -9.24 5.77 11.69
N CYS A 58 -10.57 5.67 11.72
CA CYS A 58 -11.43 6.72 12.24
C CYS A 58 -11.15 6.90 13.74
N PRO A 59 -10.87 8.12 14.20
CA PRO A 59 -10.68 8.41 15.63
C PRO A 59 -11.94 8.18 16.48
N CYS A 60 -13.12 8.05 15.84
CA CYS A 60 -14.38 7.66 16.45
C CYS A 60 -14.45 6.22 16.98
N GLY A 61 -13.38 5.42 16.87
CA GLY A 61 -13.34 4.04 17.37
C GLY A 61 -14.11 3.02 16.53
N SER A 62 -14.72 3.42 15.40
CA SER A 62 -15.55 2.52 14.56
C SER A 62 -14.78 1.41 13.82
N GLY A 63 -13.45 1.41 13.87
CA GLY A 63 -12.58 0.50 13.12
C GLY A 63 -12.56 0.72 11.61
N LYS A 64 -13.39 1.64 11.08
CA LYS A 64 -13.43 2.00 9.66
C LYS A 64 -12.38 3.07 9.34
N LYS A 65 -11.97 3.17 8.07
CA LYS A 65 -11.10 4.28 7.61
C LYS A 65 -11.87 5.61 7.67
N TYR A 66 -11.19 6.73 7.92
CA TYR A 66 -11.82 8.06 8.03
C TYR A 66 -12.72 8.37 6.83
N LYS A 67 -12.27 8.12 5.59
CA LYS A 67 -13.05 8.31 4.35
C LYS A 67 -14.31 7.44 4.22
N HIS A 68 -14.42 6.37 4.99
CA HIS A 68 -15.58 5.46 4.99
C HIS A 68 -16.48 5.66 6.21
N CYS A 69 -16.20 6.69 7.03
CA CYS A 69 -16.92 7.01 8.24
C CYS A 69 -17.21 8.53 8.23
N HIS A 70 -16.71 9.30 9.20
CA HIS A 70 -16.95 10.74 9.32
C HIS A 70 -16.30 11.61 8.22
N GLY A 71 -15.35 11.07 7.45
CA GLY A 71 -14.78 11.70 6.26
C GLY A 71 -15.50 11.31 4.97
N ARG A 72 -16.74 10.81 5.04
CA ARG A 72 -17.56 10.51 3.87
C ARG A 72 -18.22 11.80 3.39
N ILE A 73 -17.59 12.43 2.41
CA ILE A 73 -18.21 13.40 1.48
C ILE A 73 -18.44 12.68 0.16
#